data_AF-A0A1M3GYR2-F1
#
_entry.id   AF-A0A1M3GYR2-F1
#
_cell.length_a   1.000
_cell.length_b   1.000
_cell.length_c   1.000
_cell.angle_alpha   90.00
_cell.angle_beta   90.00
_cell.angle_gamma   90.00
#
_symmetry.space_group_name_H-M   'P 1'
#
loop_
_entity.id
_entity.type
_entity.pdbx_description
1 polymer ?
#
loop_
_entity_poly.entity_id
_entity_poly.type
_entity_poly.pdbx_seq_one_letter_code
_entity_poly.pdbx_strand_id
1 'polypeptide(L)'
;MRHFKKNMLALGAGLAMAQSAAADWAPNKAEMATLPPYCAARFDERSAAFQTWKSTMGGDFIHVHHYCAGLNFVNRARGMASAKDRLGVLGAAVKNFDYILTHTQPDFYLRADALMNRGIAMSMLQKPGEAVGNLRQAIEMNPRLPRAYMTLADLYDQQKNRGKALETVTAGLRHNPDAKSLQRRYTELGGKLPYPVPIEPAAAAPAKADEVAAPAAAEPAVAAPVAATPAAEPAAAPKIGSPTNPYCRFCPD
;
A
#
# COMPACT_ATOMS: atom_id res chain seq x y z
N MET A 1 16.21 -69.29 40.20
CA MET A 1 15.12 -68.50 39.60
C MET A 1 15.70 -67.19 39.10
N ARG A 2 15.79 -66.99 37.78
CA ARG A 2 16.18 -65.73 37.14
C ARG A 2 14.93 -65.12 36.51
N HIS A 3 14.55 -63.91 36.92
CA HIS A 3 13.64 -63.08 36.13
C HIS A 3 14.27 -61.71 35.92
N PHE A 4 14.89 -61.56 34.74
CA PHE A 4 15.25 -60.27 34.16
C PHE A 4 13.95 -59.59 33.68
N LYS A 5 13.58 -58.46 34.27
CA LYS A 5 12.67 -57.50 33.63
C LYS A 5 13.51 -56.44 32.93
N LYS A 6 13.60 -56.56 31.60
CA LYS A 6 13.83 -55.42 30.69
C LYS A 6 12.59 -54.54 30.74
N ASN A 7 12.74 -53.22 30.76
CA ASN A 7 11.80 -52.23 30.21
C ASN A 7 12.56 -50.90 30.11
N MET A 8 13.12 -50.62 28.93
CA MET A 8 12.59 -49.65 27.95
C MET A 8 12.71 -48.20 28.42
N LEU A 9 13.82 -47.58 28.00
CA LEU A 9 13.95 -46.14 27.78
C LEU A 9 12.74 -45.66 26.95
N ALA A 10 11.94 -44.77 27.52
CA ALA A 10 11.10 -43.87 26.74
C ALA A 10 11.82 -42.51 26.69
N LEU A 11 12.65 -42.30 25.66
CA LEU A 11 13.00 -40.94 25.26
C LEU A 11 11.75 -40.30 24.67
N GLY A 12 11.00 -39.59 25.49
CA GLY A 12 9.99 -38.65 25.02
C GLY A 12 10.69 -37.49 24.31
N ALA A 13 10.96 -37.65 23.01
CA ALA A 13 11.28 -36.53 22.15
C ALA A 13 10.01 -35.67 22.04
N GLY A 14 9.86 -34.73 22.98
CA GLY A 14 8.91 -33.65 22.84
C GLY A 14 9.23 -32.91 21.56
N LEU A 15 8.38 -33.08 20.55
CA LEU A 15 8.42 -32.31 19.32
C LEU A 15 8.09 -30.87 19.73
N ALA A 16 9.12 -30.09 20.05
CA ALA A 16 8.98 -28.66 20.16
C ALA A 16 8.60 -28.18 18.77
N MET A 17 7.30 -27.97 18.54
CA MET A 17 6.85 -27.19 17.40
C MET A 17 7.55 -25.85 17.55
N ALA A 18 8.58 -25.63 16.72
CA ALA A 18 9.16 -24.33 16.55
C ALA A 18 8.01 -23.45 16.04
N GLN A 19 7.38 -22.71 16.96
CA GLN A 19 6.51 -21.61 16.62
C GLN A 19 7.31 -20.75 15.67
N SER A 20 6.86 -20.65 14.43
CA SER A 20 7.50 -19.79 13.45
C SER A 20 7.43 -18.37 14.00
N ALA A 21 8.55 -17.85 14.50
CA ALA A 21 8.72 -16.46 14.91
C ALA A 21 8.75 -15.51 13.69
N ALA A 22 7.93 -15.77 12.67
CA ALA A 22 7.49 -14.77 11.72
C ALA A 22 6.33 -14.04 12.41
N ALA A 23 6.69 -13.05 13.22
CA ALA A 23 5.81 -12.23 14.04
C ALA A 23 4.39 -12.07 13.45
N ASP A 24 3.39 -12.57 14.17
CA ASP A 24 2.00 -12.23 13.90
C ASP A 24 1.90 -10.71 13.82
N TRP A 25 1.48 -10.22 12.66
CA TRP A 25 1.35 -8.78 12.44
C TRP A 25 0.23 -8.24 13.34
N ALA A 26 0.63 -7.56 14.41
CA ALA A 26 -0.27 -6.87 15.33
C ALA A 26 0.04 -5.36 15.31
N PRO A 27 -0.64 -4.56 14.47
CA PRO A 27 -0.46 -3.12 14.43
C PRO A 27 -1.15 -2.45 15.62
N ASN A 28 -0.54 -1.41 16.19
CA ASN A 28 -1.23 -0.52 17.13
C ASN A 28 -2.10 0.52 16.38
N LYS A 29 -2.90 1.30 17.11
CA LYS A 29 -3.81 2.31 16.53
C LYS A 29 -3.08 3.36 15.69
N ALA A 30 -1.91 3.83 16.14
CA ALA A 30 -1.12 4.82 15.41
C ALA A 30 -0.56 4.21 14.11
N GLU A 31 -0.09 2.97 14.17
CA GLU A 31 0.37 2.24 13.00
C GLU A 31 -0.74 2.02 11.97
N MET A 32 -1.93 1.60 12.41
CA MET A 32 -3.08 1.43 11.52
C MET A 32 -3.49 2.74 10.85
N ALA A 33 -3.39 3.88 11.55
CA ALA A 33 -3.68 5.19 10.99
C ALA A 33 -2.71 5.63 9.88
N THR A 34 -1.53 5.00 9.76
CA THR A 34 -0.59 5.24 8.65
C THR A 34 -0.81 4.36 7.43
N LEU A 35 -1.75 3.42 7.50
CA LEU A 35 -2.04 2.47 6.44
C LEU A 35 -3.25 2.91 5.60
N PRO A 36 -3.38 2.43 4.36
CA PRO A 36 -4.56 2.67 3.55
C PRO A 36 -5.87 2.23 4.25
N PRO A 37 -7.01 2.90 4.00
CA PRO A 37 -8.27 2.61 4.71
C PRO A 37 -8.75 1.15 4.61
N TYR A 38 -8.49 0.49 3.47
CA TYR A 38 -8.82 -0.92 3.29
C TYR A 38 -8.06 -1.85 4.26
N CYS A 39 -6.92 -1.41 4.80
CA CYS A 39 -6.20 -2.18 5.81
C CYS A 39 -7.01 -2.29 7.10
N ALA A 40 -7.56 -1.18 7.60
CA ALA A 40 -8.41 -1.24 8.79
C ALA A 40 -9.68 -2.06 8.53
N ALA A 41 -10.33 -1.83 7.38
CA ALA A 41 -11.53 -2.57 7.00
C ALA A 41 -11.29 -4.08 6.94
N ARG A 42 -10.14 -4.53 6.40
CA ARG A 42 -9.82 -5.96 6.28
C ARG A 42 -9.83 -6.71 7.63
N PHE A 43 -9.61 -6.03 8.76
CA PHE A 43 -9.60 -6.65 10.10
C PHE A 43 -10.92 -6.56 10.85
N ASP A 44 -11.91 -5.88 10.31
CA ASP A 44 -13.23 -5.76 10.92
C ASP A 44 -14.29 -6.33 9.98
N GLU A 45 -14.35 -7.67 9.92
CA GLU A 45 -15.22 -8.41 8.99
C GLU A 45 -16.72 -8.13 9.19
N ARG A 46 -17.08 -7.56 10.35
CA ARG A 46 -18.46 -7.18 10.69
C ARG A 46 -18.81 -5.77 10.21
N SER A 47 -17.81 -4.95 9.89
CA SER A 47 -18.03 -3.57 9.45
C SER A 47 -18.63 -3.49 8.05
N ALA A 48 -19.43 -2.45 7.81
CA ALA A 48 -19.87 -2.10 6.46
C ALA A 48 -18.67 -1.84 5.53
N ALA A 49 -17.60 -1.23 6.05
CA ALA A 49 -16.39 -0.95 5.29
C ALA A 49 -15.73 -2.23 4.75
N PHE A 50 -15.70 -3.31 5.53
CA PHE A 50 -15.19 -4.60 5.05
C PHE A 50 -15.98 -5.10 3.85
N GLN A 51 -17.33 -5.06 3.91
CA GLN A 51 -18.17 -5.52 2.81
C GLN A 51 -17.99 -4.64 1.56
N THR A 52 -17.89 -3.32 1.72
CA THR A 52 -17.59 -2.40 0.63
C THR A 52 -16.27 -2.75 -0.04
N TRP A 53 -15.17 -2.85 0.72
CA TRP A 53 -13.86 -3.15 0.16
C TRP A 53 -13.78 -4.56 -0.43
N LYS A 54 -14.40 -5.55 0.20
CA LYS A 54 -14.51 -6.90 -0.37
C LYS A 54 -15.22 -6.89 -1.72
N SER A 55 -16.30 -6.12 -1.85
CA SER A 55 -17.02 -5.98 -3.13
C SER A 55 -16.16 -5.29 -4.19
N THR A 56 -15.42 -4.23 -3.82
CA THR A 56 -14.56 -3.50 -4.77
C THR A 56 -13.33 -4.30 -5.20
N MET A 57 -12.75 -5.06 -4.27
CA MET A 57 -11.44 -5.71 -4.45
C MET A 57 -11.56 -7.20 -4.83
N GLY A 58 -12.78 -7.75 -4.81
CA GLY A 58 -13.07 -9.12 -5.20
C GLY A 58 -12.53 -10.18 -4.24
N GLY A 59 -12.40 -11.41 -4.74
CA GLY A 59 -11.97 -12.57 -3.95
C GLY A 59 -10.58 -12.42 -3.32
N ASP A 60 -9.68 -11.70 -3.98
CA ASP A 60 -8.32 -11.47 -3.53
C ASP A 60 -8.21 -10.52 -2.32
N PHE A 61 -9.32 -9.86 -1.94
CA PHE A 61 -9.37 -9.02 -0.73
C PHE A 61 -8.91 -9.77 0.52
N ILE A 62 -9.16 -11.09 0.58
CA ILE A 62 -8.72 -11.92 1.70
C ILE A 62 -7.21 -11.82 1.93
N HIS A 63 -6.41 -11.70 0.87
CA HIS A 63 -4.95 -11.66 0.91
C HIS A 63 -4.38 -10.28 1.28
N VAL A 64 -5.19 -9.21 1.24
CA VAL A 64 -4.75 -7.82 1.48
C VAL A 64 -4.13 -7.61 2.86
N HIS A 65 -4.45 -8.46 3.84
CA HIS A 65 -3.80 -8.40 5.15
C HIS A 65 -2.28 -8.57 5.07
N HIS A 66 -1.75 -9.39 4.13
CA HIS A 66 -0.32 -9.48 3.89
C HIS A 66 0.25 -8.20 3.30
N TYR A 67 -0.44 -7.58 2.34
CA TYR A 67 0.00 -6.28 1.78
C TYR A 67 0.11 -5.22 2.89
N CYS A 68 -0.89 -5.15 3.77
CA CYS A 68 -0.91 -4.22 4.89
C CYS A 68 0.20 -4.51 5.93
N ALA A 69 0.45 -5.79 6.25
CA ALA A 69 1.59 -6.20 7.07
C ALA A 69 2.91 -5.76 6.44
N GLY A 70 3.10 -5.98 5.14
CA GLY A 70 4.29 -5.57 4.39
C GLY A 70 4.55 -4.07 4.49
N LEU A 71 3.52 -3.25 4.27
CA LEU A 71 3.62 -1.79 4.44
C LEU A 71 4.00 -1.40 5.87
N ASN A 72 3.36 -2.01 6.86
CA ASN A 72 3.62 -1.72 8.27
C ASN A 72 5.07 -2.06 8.65
N PHE A 73 5.59 -3.21 8.22
CA PHE A 73 6.97 -3.60 8.46
C PHE A 73 7.97 -2.64 7.79
N VAL A 74 7.72 -2.20 6.56
CA VAL A 74 8.55 -1.15 5.92
C VAL A 74 8.52 0.14 6.73
N ASN A 75 7.37 0.55 7.25
CA ASN A 75 7.24 1.75 8.08
C ASN A 75 8.02 1.61 9.40
N ARG A 76 7.87 0.49 10.11
CA ARG A 76 8.63 0.17 11.33
C ARG A 76 10.14 0.24 11.08
N ALA A 77 10.61 -0.36 9.99
CA ALA A 77 12.03 -0.41 9.64
C ALA A 77 12.69 0.97 9.49
N ARG A 78 11.93 2.02 9.12
CA ARG A 78 12.48 3.39 8.99
C ARG A 78 12.86 4.02 10.33
N GLY A 79 12.17 3.66 11.41
CA GLY A 79 12.41 4.18 12.75
C GLY A 79 13.33 3.30 13.62
N MET A 80 13.80 2.16 13.10
CA MET A 80 14.58 1.21 13.87
C MET A 80 16.06 1.59 13.93
N ALA A 81 16.57 1.76 15.16
CA ALA A 81 17.99 2.00 15.42
C ALA A 81 18.85 0.74 15.22
N SER A 82 18.36 -0.41 15.68
CA SER A 82 19.06 -1.70 15.56
C SER A 82 19.08 -2.15 14.10
N ALA A 83 20.27 -2.24 13.51
CA ALA A 83 20.45 -2.70 12.14
C ALA A 83 19.97 -4.15 11.95
N LYS A 84 20.23 -5.03 12.93
CA LYS A 84 19.79 -6.43 12.90
C LYS A 84 18.27 -6.54 12.88
N ASP A 85 17.58 -5.81 13.76
CA ASP A 85 16.12 -5.86 13.84
C ASP A 85 15.49 -5.26 12.59
N ARG A 86 16.08 -4.17 12.08
CA ARG A 86 15.68 -3.56 10.81
C ARG A 86 15.77 -4.56 9.65
N LEU A 87 16.86 -5.33 9.55
CA LEU A 87 17.01 -6.35 8.50
C LEU A 87 15.96 -7.47 8.64
N GLY A 88 15.72 -7.95 9.86
CA GLY A 88 14.69 -8.96 10.12
C GLY A 88 13.29 -8.49 9.71
N VAL A 89 12.94 -7.25 10.08
CA VAL A 89 11.64 -6.63 9.78
C VAL A 89 11.47 -6.37 8.28
N LEU A 90 12.52 -5.91 7.59
CA LEU A 90 12.50 -5.78 6.13
C LEU A 90 12.35 -7.14 5.43
N GLY A 91 12.99 -8.19 5.95
CA GLY A 91 12.79 -9.56 5.47
C GLY A 91 11.33 -10.01 5.63
N ALA A 92 10.68 -9.69 6.74
CA ALA A 92 9.25 -9.95 6.94
C ALA A 92 8.38 -9.15 5.96
N ALA A 93 8.73 -7.90 5.66
CA ALA A 93 8.04 -7.11 4.65
C ALA A 93 8.10 -7.76 3.26
N VAL A 94 9.29 -8.19 2.83
CA VAL A 94 9.50 -8.87 1.55
C VAL A 94 8.65 -10.13 1.45
N LYS A 95 8.63 -10.98 2.48
CA LYS A 95 7.81 -12.21 2.50
C LYS A 95 6.31 -11.92 2.33
N ASN A 96 5.83 -10.83 2.93
CA ASN A 96 4.44 -10.43 2.82
C ASN A 96 4.09 -9.90 1.41
N PHE A 97 4.98 -9.16 0.76
CA PHE A 97 4.76 -8.78 -0.64
C PHE A 97 4.88 -9.98 -1.58
N ASP A 98 5.80 -10.92 -1.32
CA ASP A 98 5.89 -12.18 -2.08
C ASP A 98 4.58 -12.97 -2.03
N TYR A 99 3.95 -13.04 -0.85
CA TYR A 99 2.64 -13.67 -0.71
C TYR A 99 1.60 -13.05 -1.64
N ILE A 100 1.47 -11.72 -1.66
CA ILE A 100 0.54 -11.02 -2.57
C ILE A 100 0.83 -11.39 -4.01
N LEU A 101 2.09 -11.36 -4.42
CA LEU A 101 2.49 -11.62 -5.81
C LEU A 101 2.27 -13.09 -6.24
N THR A 102 2.11 -14.01 -5.31
CA THR A 102 1.95 -15.45 -5.57
C THR A 102 0.52 -15.98 -5.34
N HIS A 103 -0.30 -15.27 -4.55
CA HIS A 103 -1.63 -15.75 -4.14
C HIS A 103 -2.79 -14.88 -4.66
N THR A 104 -2.51 -13.86 -5.46
CA THR A 104 -3.54 -13.03 -6.11
C THR A 104 -3.50 -13.20 -7.62
N GLN A 105 -4.62 -12.92 -8.27
CA GLN A 105 -4.73 -12.98 -9.72
C GLN A 105 -3.77 -11.99 -10.40
N PRO A 106 -3.23 -12.27 -11.60
CA PRO A 106 -2.26 -11.39 -12.27
C PRO A 106 -2.72 -9.94 -12.48
N ASP A 107 -4.03 -9.72 -12.59
CA ASP A 107 -4.69 -8.42 -12.76
C ASP A 107 -5.11 -7.75 -11.44
N PHE A 108 -4.80 -8.37 -10.29
CA PHE A 108 -5.12 -7.80 -8.99
C PHE A 108 -4.43 -6.44 -8.78
N TYR A 109 -5.23 -5.43 -8.45
CA TYR A 109 -4.83 -4.02 -8.49
C TYR A 109 -3.64 -3.65 -7.57
N LEU A 110 -3.36 -4.40 -6.49
CA LEU A 110 -2.21 -4.11 -5.61
C LEU A 110 -0.89 -4.74 -6.07
N ARG A 111 -0.85 -5.48 -7.17
CA ARG A 111 0.39 -6.17 -7.58
C ARG A 111 1.50 -5.20 -7.96
N ALA A 112 1.17 -4.11 -8.65
CA ALA A 112 2.13 -3.07 -8.99
C ALA A 112 2.70 -2.40 -7.73
N ASP A 113 1.82 -2.07 -6.78
CA ASP A 113 2.21 -1.50 -5.49
C ASP A 113 3.02 -2.49 -4.62
N ALA A 114 2.69 -3.77 -4.65
CA ALA A 114 3.44 -4.82 -3.95
C ALA A 114 4.85 -4.96 -4.52
N LEU A 115 5.00 -4.96 -5.85
CA LEU A 115 6.31 -4.94 -6.51
C LEU A 115 7.11 -3.68 -6.13
N MET A 116 6.48 -2.51 -6.17
CA MET A 116 7.13 -1.25 -5.79
C MET A 116 7.62 -1.31 -4.34
N ASN A 117 6.76 -1.68 -3.39
CA ASN A 117 7.13 -1.71 -1.98
C ASN A 117 8.12 -2.83 -1.64
N ARG A 118 8.06 -3.96 -2.33
CA ARG A 118 9.09 -5.00 -2.26
C ARG A 118 10.43 -4.48 -2.77
N GLY A 119 10.45 -3.75 -3.89
CA GLY A 119 11.65 -3.09 -4.41
C GLY A 119 12.26 -2.09 -3.42
N ILE A 120 11.41 -1.29 -2.76
CA ILE A 120 11.85 -0.37 -1.68
C ILE A 120 12.45 -1.16 -0.51
N ALA A 121 11.80 -2.23 -0.05
CA ALA A 121 12.31 -3.06 1.03
C ALA A 121 13.66 -3.70 0.66
N MET A 122 13.81 -4.20 -0.58
CA MET A 122 15.06 -4.75 -1.11
C MET A 122 16.18 -3.71 -1.18
N SER A 123 15.86 -2.46 -1.57
CA SER A 123 16.82 -1.36 -1.54
C SER A 123 17.31 -1.10 -0.11
N MET A 124 16.39 -1.06 0.87
CA MET A 124 16.73 -0.89 2.29
C MET A 124 17.55 -2.08 2.83
N LEU A 125 17.38 -3.29 2.27
CA LEU A 125 18.19 -4.49 2.54
C LEU A 125 19.57 -4.48 1.85
N GLN A 126 19.96 -3.39 1.18
CA GLN A 126 21.21 -3.30 0.40
C GLN A 126 21.28 -4.34 -0.74
N LYS A 127 20.13 -4.64 -1.36
CA LYS A 127 19.99 -5.53 -2.53
C LYS A 127 19.56 -4.72 -3.77
N PRO A 128 20.39 -3.80 -4.29
CA PRO A 128 20.00 -2.85 -5.32
C PRO A 128 19.62 -3.51 -6.66
N GLY A 129 20.25 -4.63 -7.03
CA GLY A 129 19.91 -5.36 -8.27
C GLY A 129 18.49 -5.92 -8.25
N GLU A 130 18.11 -6.60 -7.16
CA GLU A 130 16.74 -7.11 -6.95
C GLU A 130 15.73 -5.95 -6.88
N ALA A 131 16.09 -4.86 -6.19
CA ALA A 131 15.25 -3.67 -6.09
C ALA A 131 14.94 -3.06 -7.46
N VAL A 132 15.95 -2.91 -8.33
CA VAL A 132 15.79 -2.39 -9.70
C VAL A 132 14.82 -3.26 -10.50
N GLY A 133 14.95 -4.60 -10.43
CA GLY A 133 14.04 -5.51 -11.14
C GLY A 133 12.58 -5.32 -10.73
N ASN A 134 12.32 -5.30 -9.42
CA ASN A 134 10.96 -5.10 -8.88
C ASN A 134 10.37 -3.74 -9.26
N LEU A 135 11.16 -2.66 -9.18
CA LEU A 135 10.68 -1.32 -9.51
C LEU A 135 10.38 -1.15 -10.99
N ARG A 136 11.17 -1.77 -11.88
CA ARG A 136 10.88 -1.78 -13.33
C ARG A 136 9.58 -2.52 -13.63
N GLN A 137 9.38 -3.69 -13.02
CA GLN A 137 8.15 -4.46 -13.19
C GLN A 137 6.93 -3.71 -12.64
N ALA A 138 7.07 -3.00 -11.51
CA ALA A 138 6.01 -2.15 -10.98
C ALA A 138 5.62 -1.02 -11.94
N ILE A 139 6.62 -0.35 -12.54
CA ILE A 139 6.42 0.72 -13.53
C ILE A 139 5.75 0.20 -14.79
N GLU A 140 6.14 -0.97 -15.27
CA GLU A 140 5.53 -1.61 -16.44
C GLU A 140 4.05 -1.94 -16.19
N MET A 141 3.74 -2.46 -15.00
CA MET A 141 2.37 -2.81 -14.62
C MET A 141 1.50 -1.57 -14.35
N ASN A 142 2.08 -0.54 -13.71
CA ASN A 142 1.39 0.72 -13.44
C ASN A 142 2.38 1.89 -13.55
N PRO A 143 2.38 2.62 -14.69
CA PRO A 143 3.25 3.78 -14.88
C PRO A 143 2.80 4.99 -14.07
N ARG A 144 1.67 4.93 -13.35
CA ARG A 144 1.17 6.00 -12.48
C ARG A 144 1.65 5.88 -11.03
N LEU A 145 2.84 5.30 -10.83
CA LEU A 145 3.49 5.16 -9.53
C LEU A 145 4.72 6.07 -9.41
N PRO A 146 4.56 7.37 -9.06
CA PRO A 146 5.69 8.30 -8.96
C PRO A 146 6.82 7.81 -8.05
N ARG A 147 6.44 7.11 -6.97
CA ARG A 147 7.37 6.57 -6.00
C ARG A 147 8.28 5.50 -6.58
N ALA A 148 7.80 4.68 -7.52
CA ALA A 148 8.62 3.67 -8.19
C ALA A 148 9.73 4.32 -9.03
N TYR A 149 9.39 5.35 -9.82
CA TYR A 149 10.36 6.12 -10.59
C TYR A 149 11.37 6.85 -9.69
N MET A 150 10.90 7.48 -8.61
CA MET A 150 11.78 8.13 -7.63
C MET A 150 12.80 7.16 -7.06
N THR A 151 12.36 6.02 -6.52
CA THR A 151 13.25 5.03 -5.92
C THR A 151 14.19 4.42 -6.95
N LEU A 152 13.74 4.17 -8.19
CA LEU A 152 14.59 3.64 -9.25
C LEU A 152 15.67 4.66 -9.66
N ALA A 153 15.31 5.93 -9.79
CA ALA A 153 16.25 7.01 -10.06
C ALA A 153 17.27 7.19 -8.93
N ASP A 154 16.83 7.09 -7.66
CA ASP A 154 17.72 7.07 -6.49
C ASP A 154 18.78 5.98 -6.59
N LEU A 155 18.36 4.75 -6.92
CA LEU A 155 19.27 3.62 -7.07
C LEU A 155 20.28 3.84 -8.20
N TYR A 156 19.88 4.43 -9.32
CA TYR A 156 20.80 4.74 -10.41
C TYR A 156 21.77 5.87 -10.08
N ASP A 157 21.32 6.92 -9.39
CA ASP A 157 22.17 8.03 -8.97
C ASP A 157 23.19 7.59 -7.91
N GLN A 158 22.79 6.71 -6.98
CA GLN A 158 23.70 6.05 -6.02
C GLN A 158 24.79 5.24 -6.74
N GLN A 159 24.47 4.61 -7.86
CA GLN A 159 25.41 3.90 -8.74
C GLN A 159 26.22 4.85 -9.64
N LYS A 160 26.17 6.16 -9.39
CA LYS A 160 26.82 7.22 -10.20
C LYS A 160 26.34 7.25 -11.66
N ASN A 161 25.20 6.63 -11.95
CA ASN A 161 24.57 6.67 -13.27
C ASN A 161 23.49 7.75 -13.30
N ARG A 162 23.94 9.00 -13.21
CA ARG A 162 23.07 10.18 -13.16
C ARG A 162 22.24 10.36 -14.43
N GLY A 163 22.78 9.99 -15.59
CA GLY A 163 22.06 10.03 -16.87
C GLY A 163 20.82 9.14 -16.85
N LYS A 164 20.97 7.89 -16.41
CA LYS A 164 19.85 6.95 -16.29
C LYS A 164 18.85 7.34 -15.20
N ALA A 165 19.33 7.96 -14.12
CA ALA A 165 18.44 8.53 -13.11
C ALA A 165 17.57 9.65 -13.70
N LEU A 166 18.16 10.58 -14.46
CA LEU A 166 17.44 11.67 -15.10
C LEU A 166 16.43 11.12 -16.14
N GLU A 167 16.84 10.14 -16.94
CA GLU A 167 15.96 9.46 -17.89
C GLU A 167 14.75 8.82 -17.19
N THR A 168 14.99 8.12 -16.06
CA THR A 168 13.95 7.48 -15.27
C THR A 168 12.93 8.50 -14.75
N VAL A 169 13.39 9.61 -14.18
CA VAL A 169 12.47 10.66 -13.68
C VAL A 169 11.77 11.39 -14.82
N THR A 170 12.45 11.58 -15.95
CA THR A 170 11.86 12.14 -17.17
C THR A 170 10.67 11.30 -17.63
N ALA A 171 10.85 9.98 -17.72
CA ALA A 171 9.77 9.05 -18.03
C ALA A 171 8.66 9.09 -16.98
N GLY A 172 9.01 9.12 -15.69
CA GLY A 172 8.06 9.25 -14.59
C GLY A 172 7.18 10.49 -14.70
N LEU A 173 7.76 11.65 -15.03
CA LEU A 173 7.03 12.91 -15.22
C LEU A 173 6.08 12.87 -16.41
N ARG A 174 6.44 12.16 -17.49
CA ARG A 174 5.52 11.99 -18.62
C ARG A 174 4.22 11.28 -18.22
N HIS A 175 4.29 10.33 -17.30
CA HIS A 175 3.10 9.61 -16.81
C HIS A 175 2.44 10.27 -15.59
N ASN A 176 3.18 11.09 -14.85
CA ASN A 176 2.77 11.69 -13.58
C ASN A 176 3.17 13.17 -13.53
N PRO A 177 2.60 14.02 -14.40
CA PRO A 177 3.10 15.37 -14.61
C PRO A 177 3.00 16.27 -13.38
N ASP A 178 2.01 16.03 -12.52
CA ASP A 178 1.75 16.81 -11.30
C ASP A 178 2.51 16.29 -10.06
N ALA A 179 3.29 15.21 -10.20
CA ALA A 179 4.03 14.63 -9.10
C ALA A 179 5.21 15.52 -8.69
N LYS A 180 4.98 16.40 -7.71
CA LYS A 180 5.98 17.35 -7.16
C LYS A 180 7.32 16.69 -6.78
N SER A 181 7.29 15.45 -6.29
CA SER A 181 8.51 14.69 -5.95
C SER A 181 9.36 14.42 -7.19
N LEU A 182 8.74 14.02 -8.31
CA LEU A 182 9.42 13.81 -9.58
C LEU A 182 9.87 15.13 -10.19
N GLN A 183 9.05 16.18 -10.12
CA GLN A 183 9.41 17.52 -10.59
C GLN A 183 10.67 18.06 -9.90
N ARG A 184 10.72 17.94 -8.57
CA ARG A 184 11.90 18.30 -7.76
C ARG A 184 13.10 17.47 -8.18
N ARG A 185 12.95 16.14 -8.24
CA ARG A 185 14.07 15.25 -8.55
C ARG A 185 14.61 15.44 -9.96
N TYR A 186 13.75 15.76 -10.93
CA TYR A 186 14.13 16.06 -12.30
C TYR A 186 15.10 17.24 -12.35
N THR A 187 14.77 18.35 -11.68
CA THR A 187 15.64 19.53 -11.59
C THR A 187 16.92 19.21 -10.82
N GLU A 188 16.83 18.47 -9.71
CA GLU A 188 18.01 18.05 -8.93
C GLU A 188 18.99 17.21 -9.74
N LEU A 189 18.52 16.45 -10.72
CA LEU A 189 19.34 15.62 -11.62
C LEU A 189 19.86 16.38 -12.86
N GLY A 190 19.48 17.67 -13.03
CA GLY A 190 19.93 18.53 -14.13
C GLY A 190 18.93 18.70 -15.28
N GLY A 191 17.68 18.25 -15.10
CA GLY A 191 16.59 18.52 -16.02
C GLY A 191 16.26 20.02 -16.12
N LYS A 192 15.76 20.45 -17.28
CA LYS A 192 15.46 21.87 -17.57
C LYS A 192 13.97 22.07 -17.84
N LEU A 193 13.44 23.22 -17.46
CA LEU A 193 12.06 23.60 -17.76
C LEU A 193 11.89 23.98 -19.25
N PRO A 194 10.68 23.83 -19.83
CA PRO A 194 9.48 23.25 -19.21
C PRO A 194 9.61 21.75 -18.93
N TYR A 195 8.78 21.21 -18.03
CA TYR A 195 8.80 19.77 -17.74
C TYR A 195 8.50 18.93 -19.00
N PRO A 196 8.95 17.66 -19.02
CA PRO A 196 8.67 16.76 -20.15
C PRO A 196 7.18 16.71 -20.46
N VAL A 197 6.85 16.81 -21.75
CA VAL A 197 5.46 16.78 -22.22
C VAL A 197 4.78 15.51 -21.71
N PRO A 198 3.65 15.62 -20.98
CA PRO A 198 2.92 14.47 -20.50
C PRO A 198 2.50 13.57 -21.65
N ILE A 199 2.52 12.26 -21.44
CA ILE A 199 1.85 11.34 -22.35
C ILE A 199 0.36 11.55 -22.11
N GLU A 200 -0.34 12.03 -23.14
CA GLU A 200 -1.81 12.04 -23.20
C GLU A 200 -2.30 10.70 -22.62
N PRO A 201 -3.22 10.71 -21.64
CA PRO A 201 -3.78 9.46 -21.15
C PRO A 201 -4.26 8.69 -22.38
N ALA A 202 -3.68 7.51 -22.63
CA ALA A 202 -4.33 6.56 -23.51
C ALA A 202 -5.78 6.50 -23.00
N ALA A 203 -6.73 6.92 -23.84
CA ALA A 203 -8.14 7.01 -23.46
C ALA A 203 -8.43 5.77 -22.66
N ALA A 204 -8.73 5.95 -21.36
CA ALA A 204 -8.90 4.83 -20.47
C ALA A 204 -9.85 3.90 -21.20
N ALA A 205 -9.40 2.68 -21.55
CA ALA A 205 -10.28 1.67 -22.10
C ALA A 205 -11.47 1.70 -21.14
N PRO A 206 -12.69 1.98 -21.66
CA PRO A 206 -13.78 2.45 -20.82
C PRO A 206 -13.84 1.51 -19.64
N ALA A 207 -13.59 2.06 -18.44
CA ALA A 207 -14.11 1.43 -17.25
C ALA A 207 -15.57 1.22 -17.61
N LYS A 208 -16.00 -0.04 -17.75
CA LYS A 208 -17.39 -0.36 -17.98
C LYS A 208 -18.13 0.52 -16.99
N ALA A 209 -18.86 1.49 -17.50
CA ALA A 209 -19.64 2.35 -16.67
C ALA A 209 -20.55 1.38 -15.92
N ASP A 210 -20.28 1.20 -14.63
CA ASP A 210 -21.24 0.56 -13.76
C ASP A 210 -22.46 1.45 -13.89
N GLU A 211 -23.42 0.94 -14.66
CA GLU A 211 -24.75 1.48 -14.75
C GLU A 211 -25.28 1.39 -13.32
N VAL A 212 -25.12 2.48 -12.58
CA VAL A 212 -25.71 2.63 -11.26
C VAL A 212 -27.20 2.69 -11.51
N ALA A 213 -27.82 1.51 -11.54
CA ALA A 213 -29.25 1.37 -11.41
C ALA A 213 -29.61 1.98 -10.07
N ALA A 214 -30.19 3.18 -10.12
CA ALA A 214 -30.85 3.79 -8.98
C ALA A 214 -31.80 2.76 -8.37
N PRO A 215 -31.78 2.54 -7.04
CA PRO A 215 -32.71 1.61 -6.43
C PRO A 215 -34.13 2.11 -6.64
N ALA A 216 -34.97 1.23 -7.18
CA ALA A 216 -36.40 1.46 -7.35
C ALA A 216 -37.02 1.89 -6.02
N ALA A 217 -37.73 3.02 -6.05
CA ALA A 217 -38.50 3.52 -4.93
C ALA A 217 -39.57 2.49 -4.54
N ALA A 218 -39.51 2.02 -3.30
CA ALA A 218 -40.62 1.33 -2.67
C ALA A 218 -41.75 2.33 -2.44
N GLU A 219 -42.98 1.94 -2.79
CA GLU A 219 -44.20 2.71 -2.56
C GLU A 219 -44.38 3.02 -1.06
N PRO A 220 -44.81 4.24 -0.67
CA PRO A 220 -45.04 4.56 0.72
C PRO A 220 -46.43 4.09 1.18
N ALA A 221 -46.45 3.39 2.32
CA ALA A 221 -47.66 3.14 3.08
C ALA A 221 -48.20 4.45 3.68
N VAL A 222 -49.51 4.62 3.60
CA VAL A 222 -50.27 5.81 3.99
C VAL A 222 -50.20 6.06 5.50
N ALA A 223 -49.78 7.27 5.90
CA ALA A 223 -50.00 7.80 7.25
C ALA A 223 -50.41 9.29 7.18
N ALA A 224 -51.39 9.65 8.01
CA ALA A 224 -52.14 10.90 8.04
C ALA A 224 -51.30 12.16 8.43
N PRO A 225 -51.78 13.39 8.17
CA PRO A 225 -50.95 14.58 8.16
C PRO A 225 -50.72 15.14 9.56
N VAL A 226 -49.47 15.48 9.88
CA VAL A 226 -49.12 16.31 11.04
C VAL A 226 -48.59 17.64 10.51
N ALA A 227 -49.09 18.73 11.10
CA ALA A 227 -48.89 20.11 10.68
C ALA A 227 -47.41 20.53 10.59
N ALA A 228 -47.09 21.29 9.55
CA ALA A 228 -45.76 21.83 9.29
C ALA A 228 -45.47 23.07 10.14
N THR A 229 -44.30 23.08 10.78
CA THR A 229 -43.61 24.28 11.28
C THR A 229 -42.46 24.64 10.34
N PRO A 230 -42.09 25.93 10.18
CA PRO A 230 -41.06 26.33 9.22
C PRO A 230 -39.66 25.95 9.72
N ALA A 231 -38.83 25.44 8.81
CA ALA A 231 -37.43 25.10 9.06
C ALA A 231 -36.56 26.36 9.23
N ALA A 232 -35.61 26.27 10.15
CA ALA A 232 -34.50 27.21 10.28
C ALA A 232 -33.33 26.79 9.36
N GLU A 233 -32.74 27.75 8.65
CA GLU A 233 -31.40 27.64 8.03
C GLU A 233 -30.29 27.89 9.08
N PRO A 234 -28.99 27.66 8.79
CA PRO A 234 -28.31 26.50 8.21
C PRO A 234 -27.03 26.17 9.04
N ALA A 235 -26.15 25.28 8.57
CA ALA A 235 -24.73 25.33 8.98
C ALA A 235 -23.80 24.99 7.82
N ALA A 236 -22.93 25.94 7.46
CA ALA A 236 -21.87 25.76 6.48
C ALA A 236 -20.82 24.74 6.98
N ALA A 237 -20.29 23.95 6.06
CA ALA A 237 -19.23 22.97 6.33
C ALA A 237 -17.97 23.66 6.89
N PRO A 238 -17.25 23.03 7.84
CA PRO A 238 -16.06 23.63 8.44
C PRO A 238 -14.94 23.75 7.41
N LYS A 239 -14.36 24.96 7.30
CA LYS A 239 -13.19 25.22 6.46
C LYS A 239 -11.98 24.48 7.04
N ILE A 240 -11.39 23.60 6.25
CA ILE A 240 -10.12 22.94 6.53
C ILE A 240 -9.02 23.74 5.83
N GLY A 241 -7.98 24.15 6.57
CA GLY A 241 -6.75 24.73 6.00
C GLY A 241 -6.60 26.27 6.05
N SER A 242 -5.44 26.73 5.59
CA SER A 242 -5.07 28.15 5.46
C SER A 242 -5.28 28.63 4.01
N PRO A 243 -5.24 29.96 3.73
CA PRO A 243 -5.39 30.50 2.36
C PRO A 243 -4.38 29.94 1.36
N THR A 244 -3.23 29.45 1.83
CA THR A 244 -2.15 28.90 1.01
C THR A 244 -2.09 27.38 1.03
N ASN A 245 -2.83 26.70 1.92
CA ASN A 245 -2.89 25.24 1.98
C ASN A 245 -4.23 24.73 2.57
N PRO A 246 -5.23 24.43 1.71
CA PRO A 246 -6.56 23.99 2.12
C PRO A 246 -6.60 22.54 2.67
N TYR A 247 -5.47 21.85 2.73
CA TYR A 247 -5.37 20.46 3.20
C TYR A 247 -4.59 20.32 4.52
N CYS A 248 -4.05 21.40 5.08
CA CYS A 248 -3.32 21.35 6.34
C CYS A 248 -4.26 21.50 7.54
N ARG A 249 -4.35 20.46 8.39
CA ARG A 249 -5.22 20.48 9.57
C ARG A 249 -4.57 21.06 10.84
N PHE A 250 -3.24 21.18 10.89
CA PHE A 250 -2.48 21.66 12.06
C PHE A 250 -1.19 22.41 11.67
N CYS A 251 -1.30 23.42 10.81
CA CYS A 251 -0.16 24.30 10.52
C CYS A 251 -0.12 25.44 11.56
N PRO A 252 1.01 25.70 12.22
CA PRO A 252 1.19 26.97 12.95
C PRO A 252 1.24 28.12 11.94
N ASP A 253 0.70 29.28 12.32
CA ASP A 253 0.69 30.50 11.49
C ASP A 253 2.10 30.94 11.06
#